data_AF-A0A142F2Z7-F1
#
_entry.id   AF-A0A142F2Z7-F1
#
_cell.length_a   1.000
_cell.length_b   1.000
_cell.length_c   1.000
_cell.angle_alpha   90.00
_cell.angle_beta   90.00
_cell.angle_gamma   90.00
#
_symmetry.space_group_name_H-M   'P 1'
#
loop_
_entity.id
_entity.type
_entity.pdbx_description
1 polymer ?
#
loop_
_entity_poly.entity_id
_entity_poly.type
_entity_poly.pdbx_seq_one_letter_code
_entity_poly.pdbx_strand_id
1 'polypeptide(L)'
;IQVYEGERAMTKDNNLLGKFELSGIPPAPRGVPQIEVTFDIDANGILNVSAVDKSTGKENKITITNDKGRLSKEDIERMVQDADRYKAEDDAQREKIAAKNSLESYAFNMKSSVEDDNMKGKISQEDKKKVVDRCDQTISWLENNQLGDK
;
A
#
# COMPACT_ATOMS: atom_id res chain seq x y z
N ILE A 1 0.95 2.25 -9.99
CA ILE A 1 -0.46 2.36 -9.60
C ILE A 1 -1.22 1.22 -10.25
N GLN A 2 -2.05 0.51 -9.48
CA GLN A 2 -2.87 -0.62 -9.96
C GLN A 2 -4.32 -0.34 -9.54
N VAL A 3 -5.27 -0.53 -10.45
CA VAL A 3 -6.69 -0.23 -10.24
C VAL A 3 -7.45 -1.54 -10.22
N TYR A 4 -8.15 -1.80 -9.12
CA TYR A 4 -8.95 -3.01 -8.91
C TYR A 4 -10.41 -2.64 -8.69
N GLU A 5 -11.33 -3.53 -9.08
CA GLU A 5 -12.77 -3.44 -8.86
C GLU A 5 -13.26 -4.69 -8.12
N GLY A 6 -13.97 -4.48 -7.00
CA GLY A 6 -14.63 -5.54 -6.25
C GLY A 6 -14.90 -5.17 -4.79
N GLU A 7 -15.67 -6.02 -4.12
CA GLU A 7 -16.20 -5.80 -2.77
C GLU A 7 -15.32 -6.41 -1.66
N ARG A 8 -14.26 -7.16 -2.03
CA ARG A 8 -13.38 -7.81 -1.06
C ARG A 8 -12.27 -6.90 -0.58
N ALA A 9 -11.78 -7.16 0.64
CA ALA A 9 -10.79 -6.32 1.30
C ALA A 9 -9.41 -6.34 0.63
N MET A 10 -9.10 -7.44 -0.06
CA MET A 10 -7.77 -7.75 -0.55
C MET A 10 -7.72 -7.65 -2.08
N THR A 11 -6.71 -6.95 -2.60
CA THR A 11 -6.57 -6.72 -4.05
C THR A 11 -6.44 -8.00 -4.87
N LYS A 12 -5.88 -9.08 -4.30
CA LYS A 12 -5.74 -10.40 -4.95
C LYS A 12 -7.09 -11.06 -5.26
N ASP A 13 -8.13 -10.69 -4.52
CA ASP A 13 -9.47 -11.28 -4.61
C ASP A 13 -10.44 -10.41 -5.42
N ASN A 14 -9.95 -9.29 -5.97
CA ASN A 14 -10.71 -8.34 -6.78
C ASN A 14 -10.22 -8.35 -8.25
N ASN A 15 -11.01 -7.77 -9.14
CA ASN A 15 -10.73 -7.74 -10.57
C ASN A 15 -9.73 -6.63 -10.92
N LEU A 16 -8.62 -6.95 -11.57
CA LEU A 16 -7.67 -5.95 -12.06
C LEU A 16 -8.21 -5.27 -13.32
N LEU A 17 -8.53 -3.98 -13.23
CA LEU A 17 -8.99 -3.18 -14.37
C LEU A 17 -7.84 -2.65 -15.21
N GLY A 18 -6.72 -2.29 -14.57
CA GLY A 18 -5.58 -1.73 -15.26
C GLY A 18 -4.44 -1.34 -14.34
N LYS A 19 -3.28 -1.04 -14.94
CA LYS A 19 -2.10 -0.58 -14.22
C LYS A 19 -1.33 0.42 -15.06
N PHE A 20 -0.71 1.38 -14.38
CA PHE A 20 0.22 2.33 -14.96
C PHE A 20 1.29 2.74 -13.95
N GLU A 21 2.42 3.22 -14.43
CA GLU A 21 3.57 3.59 -13.59
C GLU A 21 3.81 5.10 -13.65
N LEU A 22 3.83 5.75 -12.49
CA LEU A 22 4.28 7.14 -12.37
C LEU A 22 5.81 7.11 -12.19
N SER A 23 6.54 7.51 -13.23
CA SER A 23 7.99 7.47 -13.25
C SER A 23 8.63 8.82 -12.94
N GLY A 24 9.91 8.80 -12.58
CA GLY A 24 10.70 10.02 -12.40
C GLY A 24 10.40 10.79 -11.11
N ILE A 25 9.93 10.10 -10.07
CA ILE A 25 9.85 10.61 -8.70
C ILE A 25 11.29 10.74 -8.16
N PRO A 26 11.72 11.94 -7.71
CA PRO A 26 13.04 12.12 -7.12
C PRO A 26 13.24 11.24 -5.88
N PRO A 27 14.45 10.70 -5.64
CA PRO A 27 14.75 9.99 -4.40
C PRO A 27 14.49 10.90 -3.18
N ALA A 28 13.63 10.45 -2.27
CA ALA A 28 13.29 11.19 -1.06
C ALA A 28 13.08 10.21 0.11
N PRO A 29 13.20 10.68 1.37
CA PRO A 29 12.90 9.86 2.54
C PRO A 29 11.47 9.32 2.52
N ARG A 30 11.24 8.18 3.17
CA ARG A 30 9.91 7.55 3.26
C ARG A 30 8.90 8.54 3.86
N GLY A 31 7.73 8.66 3.24
CA GLY A 31 6.66 9.57 3.67
C GLY A 31 6.79 11.02 3.17
N VAL A 32 7.88 11.38 2.47
CA VAL A 32 8.05 12.72 1.89
C VAL A 32 7.36 12.87 0.52
N PRO A 33 7.47 11.92 -0.43
CA PRO A 33 6.74 12.03 -1.70
C PRO A 33 5.23 12.10 -1.48
N GLN A 34 4.60 13.12 -2.06
CA GLN A 34 3.14 13.29 -2.01
C GLN A 34 2.55 13.00 -3.39
N ILE A 35 1.90 11.85 -3.52
CA ILE A 35 1.20 11.46 -4.74
C ILE A 35 -0.30 11.71 -4.55
N GLU A 36 -0.88 12.58 -5.38
CA GLU A 36 -2.32 12.76 -5.47
C GLU A 36 -2.88 11.81 -6.50
N VAL A 37 -3.86 11.00 -6.11
CA VAL A 37 -4.56 10.09 -7.02
C VAL A 37 -6.00 10.55 -7.13
N THR A 38 -6.43 10.85 -8.35
CA THR A 38 -7.79 11.30 -8.65
C THR A 38 -8.50 10.24 -9.47
N PHE A 39 -9.68 9.84 -8.99
CA PHE A 39 -10.60 8.94 -9.67
C PHE A 39 -11.78 9.76 -10.18
N ASP A 40 -11.97 9.79 -11.50
CA ASP A 40 -13.04 10.52 -12.18
C ASP A 40 -13.89 9.55 -13.00
N ILE A 41 -15.19 9.52 -12.74
CA ILE A 41 -16.14 8.65 -13.44
C ILE A 41 -17.08 9.54 -14.22
N ASP A 42 -17.08 9.38 -15.54
CA ASP A 42 -17.96 10.17 -16.41
C ASP A 42 -19.38 9.58 -16.50
N ALA A 43 -20.29 10.30 -17.17
CA ALA A 43 -21.68 9.86 -17.35
C ALA A 43 -21.83 8.57 -18.18
N ASN A 44 -20.80 8.15 -18.91
CA ASN A 44 -20.77 6.90 -19.67
C ASN A 44 -20.20 5.73 -18.84
N GLY A 45 -19.77 5.99 -17.60
CA GLY A 45 -19.10 5.01 -16.74
C GLY A 45 -17.66 4.73 -17.17
N ILE A 46 -17.02 5.64 -17.89
CA ILE A 46 -15.59 5.58 -18.18
C ILE A 46 -14.85 6.12 -16.95
N LEU A 47 -13.96 5.29 -16.39
CA LEU A 47 -13.15 5.64 -15.23
C LEU A 47 -11.79 6.19 -15.70
N ASN A 48 -11.51 7.43 -15.38
CA ASN A 48 -10.21 8.06 -15.53
C ASN A 48 -9.50 8.07 -14.18
N VAL A 49 -8.36 7.37 -14.10
CA VAL A 49 -7.51 7.38 -12.90
C VAL A 49 -6.23 8.12 -13.25
N SER A 50 -5.95 9.21 -12.53
CA SER A 50 -4.72 9.99 -12.68
C SER A 50 -3.93 10.00 -11.39
N ALA A 51 -2.61 10.00 -11.48
CA ALA A 51 -1.70 10.14 -10.36
C ALA A 51 -0.71 11.26 -10.65
N VAL A 52 -0.59 12.22 -9.73
CA VAL A 52 0.28 13.39 -9.83
C VAL A 52 1.23 13.44 -8.65
N ASP A 53 2.53 13.52 -8.92
CA ASP A 53 3.52 13.86 -7.89
C ASP A 53 3.46 15.38 -7.62
N LYS A 54 3.00 15.78 -6.43
CA LYS A 54 2.82 17.19 -6.06
C LYS A 54 4.13 17.98 -6.04
N SER A 55 5.28 17.31 -5.91
CA SER A 55 6.59 17.98 -5.85
C SER A 55 7.12 18.35 -7.23
N THR A 56 6.94 17.46 -8.22
CA THR A 56 7.47 17.65 -9.58
C THR A 56 6.41 18.06 -10.59
N GLY A 57 5.12 17.92 -10.26
CA GLY A 57 4.00 18.09 -11.19
C GLY A 57 3.91 16.99 -12.25
N LYS A 58 4.75 15.94 -12.17
CA LYS A 58 4.67 14.81 -13.11
C LYS A 58 3.36 14.08 -12.90
N GLU A 59 2.66 13.84 -14.00
CA GLU A 59 1.42 13.09 -14.01
C GLU A 59 1.54 11.85 -14.89
N ASN A 60 0.75 10.83 -14.53
CA ASN A 60 0.41 9.75 -15.45
C ASN A 60 -1.05 9.34 -15.19
N LYS A 61 -1.72 8.80 -16.21
CA LYS A 61 -3.13 8.43 -16.12
C LYS A 61 -3.46 7.20 -16.95
N ILE A 62 -4.56 6.56 -16.59
CA ILE A 62 -5.18 5.48 -17.33
C ILE A 62 -6.67 5.80 -17.50
N THR A 63 -7.19 5.49 -18.69
CA THR A 63 -8.63 5.52 -18.98
C THR A 63 -9.11 4.08 -19.10
N ILE A 64 -10.08 3.71 -18.27
CA ILE A 64 -10.70 2.39 -18.24
C ILE A 64 -12.10 2.56 -18.83
N THR A 65 -12.31 2.02 -20.03
CA THR A 65 -13.60 2.11 -20.71
C THR A 65 -14.53 0.96 -20.30
N ASN A 66 -15.83 1.24 -20.35
CA ASN A 66 -16.91 0.38 -19.86
C ASN A 66 -17.20 -0.83 -20.78
N ASP A 67 -16.43 -0.97 -21.87
CA ASP A 67 -16.74 -1.85 -22.99
C ASP A 67 -16.10 -3.25 -22.87
N LYS A 68 -15.13 -3.42 -21.97
CA LYS A 68 -14.48 -4.71 -21.69
C LYS A 68 -14.83 -5.20 -20.29
N GLY A 69 -15.73 -6.17 -20.21
CA GLY A 69 -15.89 -6.98 -18.99
C GLY A 69 -16.84 -6.40 -17.95
N ARG A 70 -17.90 -5.69 -18.38
CA ARG A 70 -19.00 -5.32 -17.48
C ARG A 70 -19.48 -6.58 -16.76
N LEU A 71 -19.33 -6.59 -15.43
CA LEU A 71 -19.85 -7.66 -14.60
C LEU A 71 -21.35 -7.81 -14.88
N SER A 72 -21.80 -9.04 -15.10
CA SER A 72 -23.23 -9.28 -15.21
C SER A 72 -23.89 -8.97 -13.87
N LYS A 73 -25.22 -8.82 -13.83
CA LYS A 73 -25.92 -8.63 -12.55
C LYS A 73 -25.66 -9.81 -11.61
N GLU A 74 -25.61 -11.01 -12.17
CA GLU A 74 -25.33 -12.25 -11.47
C GLU A 74 -23.88 -12.27 -10.93
N ASP A 75 -22.92 -11.73 -11.69
CA ASP A 75 -21.54 -11.60 -11.20
C ASP A 75 -21.42 -10.60 -10.06
N ILE A 76 -22.11 -9.45 -10.15
CA ILE A 76 -22.15 -8.45 -9.07
C ILE A 76 -22.77 -9.06 -7.80
N GLU A 77 -23.91 -9.73 -7.93
CA GLU A 77 -24.57 -10.40 -6.80
C GLU A 77 -23.67 -11.47 -6.17
N ARG A 78 -22.97 -12.25 -6.99
CA ARG A 78 -22.00 -13.25 -6.50
C ARG A 78 -20.85 -12.57 -5.76
N MET A 79 -20.31 -11.46 -6.26
CA MET A 79 -19.22 -10.73 -5.60
C MET A 79 -19.65 -10.18 -4.24
N VAL A 80 -20.87 -9.66 -4.11
CA VAL A 80 -21.43 -9.20 -2.83
C VAL A 80 -21.59 -10.36 -1.86
N GLN A 81 -22.14 -11.49 -2.32
CA GLN A 81 -22.30 -12.69 -1.48
C GLN A 81 -20.96 -13.26 -1.02
N ASP A 82 -19.97 -13.32 -1.91
CA ASP A 82 -18.63 -13.78 -1.57
C ASP A 82 -17.98 -12.82 -0.56
N ALA A 83 -18.10 -11.50 -0.74
CA ALA A 83 -17.59 -10.53 0.22
C ALA A 83 -18.21 -10.72 1.62
N ASP A 84 -19.53 -10.91 1.72
CA ASP A 84 -20.19 -11.18 3.00
C ASP A 84 -19.74 -12.51 3.62
N ARG A 85 -19.60 -13.56 2.79
CA ARG A 85 -19.17 -14.90 3.22
C ARG A 85 -17.74 -14.89 3.77
N TYR A 86 -16.84 -14.16 3.12
CA TYR A 86 -15.41 -14.12 3.47
C TYR A 86 -15.05 -12.96 4.40
N LYS A 87 -16.01 -12.12 4.80
CA LYS A 87 -15.78 -10.93 5.63
C LYS A 87 -14.92 -11.18 6.86
N ALA A 88 -15.19 -12.24 7.62
CA ALA A 88 -14.42 -12.55 8.83
C ALA A 88 -12.96 -12.94 8.52
N GLU A 89 -12.72 -13.66 7.43
CA GLU A 89 -11.37 -14.01 6.98
C GLU A 89 -10.63 -12.76 6.46
N ASP A 90 -11.32 -11.93 5.69
CA ASP A 90 -10.82 -10.66 5.17
C ASP A 90 -10.45 -9.68 6.29
N ASP A 91 -11.29 -9.58 7.32
CA ASP A 91 -11.03 -8.76 8.50
C ASP A 91 -9.79 -9.25 9.27
N ALA A 92 -9.69 -10.56 9.52
CA ALA A 92 -8.51 -11.14 10.18
C ALA A 92 -7.23 -10.94 9.36
N GLN A 93 -7.30 -11.08 8.03
CA GLN A 93 -6.16 -10.84 7.15
C GLN A 93 -5.77 -9.36 7.14
N ARG A 94 -6.75 -8.44 7.12
CA ARG A 94 -6.54 -6.99 7.20
C ARG A 94 -5.86 -6.61 8.52
N GLU A 95 -6.32 -7.15 9.64
CA GLU A 95 -5.72 -6.92 10.95
C GLU A 95 -4.27 -7.40 11.01
N LYS A 96 -3.98 -8.60 10.48
CA LYS A 96 -2.61 -9.13 10.38
C LYS A 96 -1.69 -8.21 9.58
N ILE A 97 -2.17 -7.71 8.43
CA ILE A 97 -1.42 -6.78 7.59
C ILE A 97 -1.23 -5.42 8.30
N ALA A 98 -2.27 -4.90 8.96
CA ALA A 98 -2.19 -3.65 9.71
C ALA A 98 -1.17 -3.75 10.86
N ALA A 99 -1.17 -4.85 11.61
CA ALA A 99 -0.19 -5.12 12.67
C ALA A 99 1.23 -5.21 12.11
N LYS A 100 1.41 -5.89 10.97
CA LYS A 100 2.70 -5.96 10.26
C LYS A 100 3.20 -4.56 9.87
N ASN A 101 2.37 -3.79 9.18
CA ASN A 101 2.71 -2.44 8.71
C ASN A 101 3.01 -1.48 9.87
N SER A 102 2.30 -1.64 10.99
CA SER A 102 2.52 -0.88 12.22
C SER A 102 3.89 -1.20 12.84
N LEU A 103 4.24 -2.49 12.97
CA LEU A 103 5.54 -2.91 13.49
C LEU A 103 6.69 -2.48 12.58
N GLU A 104 6.54 -2.63 11.27
CA GLU A 104 7.52 -2.17 10.29
C GLU A 104 7.73 -0.66 10.39
N SER A 105 6.64 0.11 10.41
CA SER A 105 6.71 1.57 10.56
C SER A 105 7.37 1.98 11.89
N TYR A 106 7.06 1.27 12.98
CA TYR A 106 7.69 1.50 14.28
C TYR A 106 9.20 1.24 14.24
N ALA A 107 9.63 0.11 13.66
CA ALA A 107 11.05 -0.22 13.54
C ALA A 107 11.82 0.81 12.72
N PHE A 108 11.27 1.25 11.58
CA PHE A 108 11.87 2.32 10.77
C PHE A 108 11.94 3.67 11.50
N ASN A 109 10.86 4.05 12.18
CA ASN A 109 10.83 5.30 12.95
C ASN A 109 11.84 5.27 14.09
N MET A 110 11.96 4.14 14.80
CA MET A 110 12.95 3.96 15.87
C MET A 110 14.37 4.06 15.33
N LYS A 111 14.69 3.35 14.24
CA LYS A 111 16.00 3.42 13.58
C LYS A 111 16.34 4.86 13.18
N SER A 112 15.42 5.53 12.48
CA SER A 112 15.61 6.92 12.06
C SER A 112 15.84 7.86 13.25
N SER A 113 15.09 7.66 14.35
CA SER A 113 15.19 8.49 15.56
C SER A 113 16.55 8.35 16.23
N VAL A 114 17.11 7.13 16.36
CA VAL A 114 18.43 6.93 16.98
C VAL A 114 19.59 7.30 16.04
N GLU A 115 19.35 7.28 14.74
CA GLU A 115 20.30 7.73 13.72
C GLU A 115 20.36 9.25 13.58
N ASP A 116 19.31 9.97 13.99
CA ASP A 116 19.20 11.42 13.95
C ASP A 116 20.37 12.14 14.65
N ASP A 117 20.82 13.22 14.03
CA ASP A 117 21.93 14.04 14.50
C ASP A 117 21.63 14.70 15.87
N ASN A 118 20.37 14.96 16.17
CA ASN A 118 19.91 15.50 17.45
C ASN A 118 20.05 14.49 18.61
N MET A 119 20.23 13.21 18.31
CA MET A 119 20.48 12.14 19.27
C MET A 119 21.97 11.84 19.44
N LYS A 120 22.86 12.44 18.62
CA LYS A 120 24.31 12.32 18.79
C LYS A 120 24.72 12.79 20.19
N GLY A 121 25.45 11.94 20.91
CA GLY A 121 25.94 12.21 22.27
C GLY A 121 24.90 12.07 23.38
N LYS A 122 23.60 11.86 23.06
CA LYS A 122 22.55 11.58 24.06
C LYS A 122 22.37 10.10 24.36
N ILE A 123 22.83 9.25 23.44
CA ILE A 123 22.83 7.79 23.58
C ILE A 123 24.26 7.27 23.39
N SER A 124 24.61 6.21 24.12
CA SER A 124 25.90 5.54 23.94
C SER A 124 25.98 4.92 22.53
N GLN A 125 27.19 4.82 21.98
CA GLN A 125 27.38 4.16 20.68
C GLN A 125 26.98 2.68 20.74
N GLU A 126 27.18 2.04 21.90
CA GLU A 126 26.80 0.66 22.12
C GLU A 126 25.28 0.46 22.07
N ASP A 127 24.52 1.31 22.78
CA ASP A 127 23.05 1.21 22.80
C ASP A 127 22.45 1.60 21.46
N LYS A 128 23.00 2.63 20.80
CA LYS A 128 22.61 2.99 19.43
C LYS A 128 22.77 1.80 18.50
N LYS A 129 23.92 1.13 18.53
CA LYS A 129 24.17 -0.05 17.70
C LYS A 129 23.19 -1.18 18.02
N LYS A 130 22.96 -1.49 19.30
CA LYS A 130 22.00 -2.52 19.73
C LYS A 130 20.59 -2.24 19.19
N VAL A 131 20.13 -0.99 19.24
CA VAL A 131 18.80 -0.61 18.74
C VAL A 131 18.73 -0.77 17.22
N VAL A 132 19.71 -0.23 16.48
CA VAL A 132 19.74 -0.33 15.02
C VAL A 132 19.78 -1.80 14.56
N ASP A 133 20.64 -2.62 15.17
CA ASP A 133 20.75 -4.05 14.84
C ASP A 133 19.42 -4.78 15.07
N ARG A 134 18.69 -4.46 16.15
CA ARG A 134 17.37 -5.05 16.44
C ARG A 134 16.29 -4.59 15.48
N CYS A 135 16.29 -3.31 15.10
CA CYS A 135 15.38 -2.78 14.09
C CYS A 135 15.60 -3.47 12.73
N ASP A 136 16.86 -3.59 12.30
CA ASP A 136 17.22 -4.22 11.02
C ASP A 136 16.88 -5.72 11.00
N GLN A 137 17.12 -6.43 12.10
CA GLN A 137 16.69 -7.82 12.25
C GLN A 137 15.16 -7.95 12.15
N THR A 138 14.41 -7.05 12.78
CA THR A 138 12.94 -7.07 12.76
C THR A 138 12.41 -6.80 11.35
N ILE A 139 12.94 -5.78 10.67
CA ILE A 139 12.56 -5.45 9.29
C ILE A 139 12.86 -6.63 8.36
N SER A 140 14.07 -7.18 8.45
CA SER A 140 14.48 -8.35 7.65
C SER A 140 13.60 -9.57 7.92
N TRP A 141 13.21 -9.80 9.18
CA TRP A 141 12.31 -10.89 9.54
C TRP A 141 10.89 -10.68 8.96
N LEU A 142 10.37 -9.44 8.96
CA LEU A 142 9.06 -9.11 8.38
C LEU A 142 9.04 -9.23 6.85
N GLU A 143 10.16 -8.93 6.19
CA GLU A 143 10.33 -9.09 4.74
C GLU A 143 10.37 -10.57 4.33
N ASN A 144 11.05 -11.41 5.12
CA ASN A 144 11.17 -12.84 4.82
C ASN A 144 9.90 -13.63 5.20
N ASN A 145 9.09 -13.15 6.15
CA ASN A 145 7.82 -13.75 6.53
C ASN A 145 6.62 -13.03 5.89
N GLN A 146 6.71 -12.78 4.57
CA GLN A 146 5.65 -12.10 3.80
C GLN A 146 4.35 -12.89 3.73
N LEU A 147 4.45 -14.22 3.68
CA LEU A 147 3.34 -15.13 3.87
C LEU A 147 3.57 -15.75 5.24
N GLY A 148 2.77 -15.34 6.24
CA GLY A 148 2.81 -16.01 7.53
C GLY A 148 2.22 -17.41 7.42
N ASP A 149 2.93 -18.30 6.74
CA ASP A 149 2.75 -19.74 6.81
C ASP A 149 3.56 -20.24 7.99
N LYS A 150 2.82 -20.41 9.09
CA LYS A 150 3.09 -21.14 10.34
C LYS A 150 4.45 -20.93 11.02
#